data_AF-A0A2J7QAT6-F1
#
_entry.id   AF-A0A2J7QAT6-F1
#
_cell.length_a   1.000
_cell.length_b   1.000
_cell.length_c   1.000
_cell.angle_alpha   90.00
_cell.angle_beta   90.00
_cell.angle_gamma   90.00
#
_symmetry.space_group_name_H-M   'P 1'
#
loop_
_entity.id
_entity.type
_entity.pdbx_description
1 polymer ?
#
loop_
_entity_poly.entity_id
_entity_poly.type
_entity_poly.pdbx_seq_one_letter_code
_entity_poly.pdbx_strand_id
1 'polypeptide(L)'
;MQLSPGHYSTNVTVCLQAPEAISQVQLLVQELRRITLLWDELWLGTLVQHHAEISRRLQQLELEVLRVEDNASLSSADKDRLIAEKHRIILKPLVFILEQLHAITSVPPETPHEKWFQEKFGEYITDALHKLKTSWNPRRPQESWQPLKQLQSRLQQRAQKRSAYTIHMMDISPALAGLKDSLIAMPGVTSRSGTIITVSAVDNNIAILPTKTKPKKLVFHGSDGQLYTYLFKGLEDLHLDERIMQFLSIANTMMQRSSSTSESMYRARHYSVIPLGPRSGLISWVDGVTPLFGLYKRWQQRETATVSLRGGQSSTSVQGGNGEPPRTAIMTLNRNK
;
A
#
# COMPACT_ATOMS: atom_id res chain seq x y z
N MET A 1 26.03 -22.40 9.60
CA MET A 1 26.56 -21.11 9.11
C MET A 1 26.48 -20.14 10.28
N GLN A 2 27.62 -19.89 10.94
CA GLN A 2 27.71 -19.12 12.19
C GLN A 2 27.33 -17.66 11.93
N LEU A 3 26.39 -17.14 12.70
CA LEU A 3 26.04 -15.72 12.75
C LEU A 3 27.13 -14.98 13.54
N SER A 4 27.73 -13.97 12.93
CA SER A 4 28.78 -13.15 13.54
C SER A 4 28.30 -12.45 14.83
N PRO A 5 29.12 -12.36 15.90
CA PRO A 5 28.69 -11.86 17.22
C PRO A 5 28.53 -10.33 17.32
N GLY A 6 28.73 -9.55 16.25
CA GLY A 6 28.79 -8.09 16.29
C GLY A 6 27.46 -7.35 16.47
N HIS A 7 26.31 -7.96 16.15
CA HIS A 7 25.00 -7.30 16.20
C HIS A 7 24.30 -7.36 17.56
N TYR A 8 24.71 -8.26 18.45
CA TYR A 8 24.10 -8.39 19.79
C TYR A 8 24.69 -7.39 20.79
N SER A 9 25.94 -6.95 20.60
CA SER A 9 26.64 -6.10 21.57
C SER A 9 26.19 -4.63 21.54
N THR A 10 25.87 -4.09 20.36
CA THR A 10 25.43 -2.68 20.21
C THR A 10 24.03 -2.46 20.77
N ASN A 11 23.06 -3.35 20.50
CA ASN A 11 21.70 -3.22 21.03
C ASN A 11 21.68 -3.32 22.57
N VAL A 12 22.50 -4.20 23.16
CA VAL A 12 22.61 -4.33 24.63
C VAL A 12 23.23 -3.08 25.25
N THR A 13 24.28 -2.52 24.63
CA THR A 13 24.97 -1.32 25.16
C THR A 13 24.09 -0.07 25.09
N VAL A 14 23.31 0.12 24.03
CA VAL A 14 22.36 1.25 23.90
C VAL A 14 21.15 1.05 24.83
N CYS A 15 20.70 -0.19 25.04
CA CYS A 15 19.62 -0.53 26.00
C CYS A 15 19.95 -0.13 27.44
N LEU A 16 21.23 -0.22 27.82
CA LEU A 16 21.71 0.22 29.13
C LEU A 16 21.75 1.74 29.29
N GLN A 17 21.74 2.52 28.20
CA GLN A 17 21.90 3.99 28.25
C GLN A 17 20.56 4.75 28.23
N ALA A 18 19.51 4.21 27.58
CA ALA A 18 18.19 4.85 27.52
C ALA A 18 17.06 3.82 27.31
N PRO A 19 16.77 2.96 28.30
CA PRO A 19 15.85 1.83 28.14
C PRO A 19 14.41 2.26 27.80
N GLU A 20 13.95 3.37 28.38
CA GLU A 20 12.60 3.91 28.14
C GLU A 20 12.43 4.41 26.70
N ALA A 21 13.39 5.20 26.20
CA ALA A 21 13.35 5.70 24.84
C ALA A 21 13.36 4.56 23.80
N ILE A 22 14.12 3.50 24.06
CA ILE A 22 14.15 2.31 23.20
C ILE A 22 12.81 1.58 23.20
N SER A 23 12.20 1.41 24.38
CA SER A 23 10.87 0.79 24.47
C SER A 23 9.83 1.59 23.69
N GLN A 24 9.86 2.93 23.78
CA GLN A 24 8.96 3.79 23.02
C GLN A 24 9.21 3.71 21.51
N VAL A 25 10.47 3.66 21.06
CA VAL A 25 10.80 3.46 19.64
C VAL A 25 10.35 2.08 19.16
N GLN A 26 10.50 1.02 19.95
CA GLN A 26 10.02 -0.31 19.61
C GLN A 26 8.50 -0.34 19.47
N LEU A 27 7.77 0.32 20.37
CA LEU A 27 6.32 0.50 20.27
C LEU A 27 5.95 1.23 18.98
N LEU A 28 6.64 2.34 18.66
CA LEU A 28 6.40 3.09 17.43
C LEU A 28 6.59 2.21 16.19
N VAL A 29 7.71 1.47 16.10
CA VAL A 29 8.00 0.60 14.95
C VAL A 29 7.00 -0.55 14.86
N GLN A 30 6.61 -1.15 15.99
CA GLN A 30 5.60 -2.21 16.04
C GLN A 30 4.24 -1.71 15.53
N GLU A 31 3.80 -0.54 15.97
CA GLU A 31 2.52 0.02 15.56
C GLU A 31 2.54 0.50 14.10
N LEU A 32 3.66 1.07 13.64
CA LEU A 32 3.86 1.37 12.22
C LEU A 32 3.80 0.11 11.35
N ARG A 33 4.34 -1.02 11.84
CA ARG A 33 4.21 -2.32 11.17
C ARG A 33 2.76 -2.80 11.16
N ARG A 34 1.99 -2.62 12.24
CA ARG A 34 0.57 -2.98 12.28
C ARG A 34 -0.25 -2.18 11.27
N ILE A 35 -0.06 -0.86 11.21
CA ILE A 35 -0.79 -0.01 10.27
C ILE A 35 -0.30 -0.15 8.82
N THR A 36 0.78 -0.89 8.55
CA THR A 36 1.30 -1.09 7.18
C THR A 36 0.24 -1.71 6.26
N LEU A 37 -0.48 -2.71 6.76
CA LEU A 37 -1.47 -3.42 5.98
C LEU A 37 -2.61 -3.86 6.91
N LEU A 38 -3.75 -3.18 6.78
CA LEU A 38 -4.94 -3.49 7.57
C LEU A 38 -5.56 -4.81 7.11
N TRP A 39 -6.36 -5.46 7.95
CA TRP A 39 -6.92 -6.78 7.64
C TRP A 39 -7.83 -6.77 6.38
N ASP A 40 -8.62 -5.72 6.14
CA ASP A 40 -9.41 -5.59 4.92
C ASP A 40 -8.55 -5.37 3.68
N GLU A 41 -7.46 -4.60 3.80
CA GLU A 41 -6.46 -4.42 2.74
C GLU A 41 -5.72 -5.73 2.44
N LEU A 42 -5.35 -6.50 3.46
CA LEU A 42 -4.70 -7.80 3.35
C LEU A 42 -5.60 -8.80 2.62
N TRP A 43 -6.86 -8.95 3.05
CA TRP A 43 -7.81 -9.85 2.41
C TRP A 43 -8.06 -9.48 0.95
N LEU A 44 -8.30 -8.21 0.67
CA LEU A 44 -8.50 -7.75 -0.71
C LEU A 44 -7.25 -7.98 -1.56
N GLY A 45 -6.07 -7.64 -1.03
CA GLY A 45 -4.79 -7.81 -1.69
C GLY A 45 -4.51 -9.26 -2.06
N THR A 46 -4.69 -10.20 -1.13
CA THR A 46 -4.50 -11.63 -1.37
C THR A 46 -5.48 -12.17 -2.40
N LEU A 47 -6.77 -11.83 -2.32
CA LEU A 47 -7.78 -12.28 -3.29
C LEU A 47 -7.51 -11.76 -4.71
N VAL A 48 -7.06 -10.50 -4.84
CA VAL A 48 -6.68 -9.92 -6.13
C VAL A 48 -5.39 -10.56 -6.66
N GLN A 49 -4.38 -10.74 -5.82
CA GLN A 49 -3.09 -11.33 -6.20
C GLN A 49 -3.25 -12.75 -6.75
N HIS A 50 -4.12 -13.56 -6.15
CA HIS A 50 -4.33 -14.95 -6.55
C HIS A 50 -5.47 -15.14 -7.57
N HIS A 51 -6.11 -14.06 -8.06
CA HIS A 51 -7.30 -14.15 -8.91
C HIS A 51 -7.12 -15.02 -10.16
N ALA A 52 -5.99 -14.86 -10.86
CA ALA A 52 -5.70 -15.64 -12.07
C ALA A 52 -5.56 -17.14 -11.75
N GLU A 53 -4.88 -17.47 -10.66
CA GLU A 53 -4.67 -18.85 -10.21
C GLU A 53 -5.98 -19.50 -9.75
N ILE A 54 -6.81 -18.75 -9.02
CA ILE A 54 -8.14 -19.17 -8.60
C ILE A 54 -8.99 -19.51 -9.82
N SER A 55 -9.05 -18.62 -10.80
CA SER A 55 -9.85 -18.79 -12.02
C SER A 55 -9.41 -20.02 -12.81
N ARG A 56 -8.09 -20.21 -12.96
CA ARG A 56 -7.51 -21.38 -13.62
C ARG A 56 -7.89 -22.70 -12.94
N ARG A 57 -7.81 -22.76 -11.62
CA ARG A 57 -8.15 -23.97 -10.84
C ARG A 57 -9.64 -24.29 -10.87
N LEU A 58 -10.50 -23.28 -10.82
CA LEU A 58 -11.95 -23.46 -10.94
C LEU A 58 -12.32 -24.01 -12.32
N GLN A 59 -11.76 -23.45 -13.40
CA GLN A 59 -11.97 -23.95 -14.75
C GLN A 59 -11.44 -25.39 -14.93
N GLN A 60 -10.26 -25.70 -14.37
CA GLN A 60 -9.72 -27.06 -14.39
C GLN A 60 -10.66 -28.05 -13.68
N LEU A 61 -11.23 -27.65 -12.54
CA LEU A 61 -12.15 -28.48 -11.79
C LEU A 61 -13.47 -28.69 -12.54
N GLU A 62 -14.01 -27.68 -13.22
CA GLU A 62 -15.19 -27.82 -14.08
C GLU A 62 -14.97 -28.84 -15.21
N LEU A 63 -13.81 -28.80 -15.86
CA LEU A 63 -13.46 -29.76 -16.91
C LEU A 63 -13.35 -31.19 -16.34
N GLU A 64 -12.77 -31.36 -15.16
CA GLU A 64 -12.69 -32.66 -14.49
C GLU A 64 -14.07 -33.18 -14.07
N VAL A 65 -14.97 -32.30 -13.62
CA VAL A 65 -16.38 -32.67 -13.33
C VAL A 65 -17.02 -33.23 -14.60
N LEU A 66 -16.98 -32.49 -15.71
CA LEU A 66 -17.56 -32.93 -16.99
C LEU A 66 -17.00 -34.28 -17.46
N ARG A 67 -15.67 -34.47 -17.31
CA ARG A 67 -15.00 -35.73 -17.68
C ARG A 67 -15.43 -36.92 -16.84
N VAL A 68 -15.69 -36.72 -15.54
CA VAL A 68 -16.18 -37.78 -14.65
C VAL A 68 -17.65 -38.08 -14.94
N GLU A 69 -18.45 -37.06 -15.25
CA GLU A 69 -19.86 -37.22 -15.61
C GLU A 69 -20.05 -38.01 -16.91
N ASP A 70 -19.23 -37.75 -17.93
CA ASP A 70 -19.29 -38.42 -19.24
C ASP A 70 -18.86 -39.91 -19.18
N ASN A 71 -18.22 -40.33 -18.08
CA ASN A 71 -17.76 -41.71 -17.95
C ASN A 71 -18.92 -42.68 -17.68
N ALA A 72 -19.25 -43.49 -18.69
CA ALA A 72 -20.31 -44.51 -18.60
C ALA A 72 -19.98 -45.71 -17.70
N SER A 73 -18.70 -45.94 -17.37
CA SER A 73 -18.26 -47.09 -16.57
C SER A 73 -18.37 -46.88 -15.05
N LEU A 74 -18.68 -45.66 -14.60
CA LEU A 74 -18.76 -45.32 -13.17
C LEU A 74 -20.21 -45.24 -12.68
N SER A 75 -20.45 -45.78 -11.49
CA SER A 75 -21.72 -45.58 -10.77
C SER A 75 -21.87 -44.12 -10.34
N SER A 76 -23.11 -43.66 -10.06
CA SER A 76 -23.32 -42.29 -9.56
C SER A 76 -22.56 -42.02 -8.25
N ALA A 77 -22.53 -43.00 -7.35
CA ALA A 77 -21.81 -42.88 -6.08
C ALA A 77 -20.28 -42.77 -6.28
N ASP A 78 -19.73 -43.51 -7.24
CA ASP A 78 -18.31 -43.41 -7.59
C ASP A 78 -17.97 -42.07 -8.23
N LYS A 79 -18.87 -41.54 -9.09
CA LYS A 79 -18.72 -40.20 -9.67
C LYS A 79 -18.69 -39.13 -8.58
N ASP A 80 -19.63 -39.16 -7.64
CA ASP A 80 -19.67 -38.21 -6.52
C ASP A 80 -18.38 -38.24 -5.68
N ARG A 81 -17.90 -39.44 -5.35
CA ARG A 81 -16.64 -39.62 -4.61
C ARG A 81 -15.43 -39.10 -5.39
N LEU A 82 -15.33 -39.41 -6.69
CA LEU A 82 -14.24 -38.93 -7.54
C LEU A 82 -14.24 -37.40 -7.65
N ILE A 83 -15.41 -36.80 -7.88
CA ILE A 83 -15.53 -35.35 -8.03
C ILE A 83 -15.15 -34.64 -6.72
N ALA A 84 -15.63 -35.14 -5.57
CA ALA A 84 -15.26 -34.59 -4.27
C ALA A 84 -13.74 -34.67 -4.02
N GLU A 85 -13.11 -35.79 -4.35
CA GLU A 85 -11.66 -35.96 -4.19
C GLU A 85 -10.87 -35.05 -5.16
N LYS A 86 -11.33 -34.90 -6.40
CA LYS A 86 -10.75 -33.96 -7.38
C LYS A 86 -10.87 -32.52 -6.91
N HIS A 87 -12.03 -32.12 -6.38
CA HIS A 87 -12.25 -30.81 -5.79
C HIS A 87 -11.25 -30.54 -4.67
N ARG A 88 -11.12 -31.49 -3.74
CA ARG A 88 -10.16 -31.40 -2.62
C ARG A 88 -8.73 -31.23 -3.11
N ILE A 89 -8.28 -32.06 -4.05
CA ILE A 89 -6.89 -32.04 -4.56
C ILE A 89 -6.60 -30.73 -5.31
N ILE A 90 -7.48 -30.32 -6.22
CA ILE A 90 -7.27 -29.15 -7.08
C ILE A 90 -7.29 -27.86 -6.26
N LEU A 91 -8.18 -27.75 -5.27
CA LEU A 91 -8.32 -26.53 -4.47
C LEU A 91 -7.44 -26.49 -3.21
N LYS A 92 -6.81 -27.60 -2.80
CA LYS A 92 -5.95 -27.66 -1.59
C LYS A 92 -4.94 -26.50 -1.48
N PRO A 93 -4.21 -26.09 -2.54
CA PRO A 93 -3.28 -24.97 -2.44
C PRO A 93 -3.97 -23.63 -2.17
N LEU A 94 -5.17 -23.41 -2.71
CA LEU A 94 -5.94 -22.19 -2.47
C LEU A 94 -6.51 -22.16 -1.05
N VAL A 95 -7.07 -23.29 -0.62
CA VAL A 95 -7.57 -23.46 0.75
C VAL A 95 -6.47 -23.17 1.75
N PHE A 96 -5.26 -23.71 1.53
CA PHE A 96 -4.11 -23.46 2.40
C PHE A 96 -3.80 -21.97 2.54
N ILE A 97 -3.71 -21.23 1.43
CA ILE A 97 -3.43 -19.77 1.45
C ILE A 97 -4.51 -19.02 2.25
N LEU A 98 -5.78 -19.36 2.01
CA LEU A 98 -6.90 -18.68 2.66
C LEU A 98 -7.03 -19.06 4.14
N GLU A 99 -6.67 -20.28 4.53
CA GLU A 99 -6.57 -20.71 5.92
C GLU A 99 -5.46 -19.96 6.66
N GLN A 100 -4.29 -19.79 6.04
CA GLN A 100 -3.20 -18.99 6.63
C GLN A 100 -3.64 -17.53 6.82
N LEU A 101 -4.33 -16.97 5.83
CA LEU A 101 -4.88 -15.63 5.91
C LEU A 101 -5.94 -15.51 7.02
N HIS A 102 -6.85 -16.49 7.12
CA HIS A 102 -7.83 -16.54 8.20
C HIS A 102 -7.18 -16.66 9.58
N ALA A 103 -6.13 -17.47 9.72
CA ALA A 103 -5.40 -17.62 10.97
C ALA A 103 -4.78 -16.28 11.43
N ILE A 104 -4.28 -15.45 10.50
CA ILE A 104 -3.76 -14.12 10.81
C ILE A 104 -4.87 -13.17 11.29
N THR A 105 -6.06 -13.24 10.68
CA THR A 105 -7.15 -12.27 10.94
C THR A 105 -8.20 -12.76 11.94
N SER A 106 -8.02 -13.94 12.54
CA SER A 106 -8.91 -14.52 13.56
C SER A 106 -8.31 -14.49 14.97
N VAL A 107 -7.08 -13.99 15.11
CA VAL A 107 -6.47 -13.72 16.42
C VAL A 107 -7.29 -12.66 17.19
N PRO A 108 -7.21 -12.61 18.53
CA PRO A 108 -7.89 -11.56 19.29
C PRO A 108 -7.55 -10.17 18.76
N PRO A 109 -8.55 -9.31 18.48
CA PRO A 109 -8.31 -8.00 17.91
C PRO A 109 -7.65 -7.08 18.94
N GLU A 110 -6.58 -6.40 18.52
CA GLU A 110 -5.83 -5.43 19.32
C GLU A 110 -6.27 -3.99 19.05
N THR A 111 -6.96 -3.74 17.94
CA THR A 111 -7.43 -2.39 17.54
C THR A 111 -8.93 -2.36 17.25
N PRO A 112 -9.59 -1.19 17.37
CA PRO A 112 -11.00 -1.03 16.99
C PRO A 112 -11.29 -1.46 15.54
N HIS A 113 -10.38 -1.16 14.61
CA HIS A 113 -10.51 -1.54 13.21
C HIS A 113 -10.43 -3.07 13.01
N GLU A 114 -9.53 -3.75 13.72
CA GLU A 114 -9.42 -5.21 13.72
C GLU A 114 -10.72 -5.86 14.26
N LYS A 115 -11.23 -5.34 15.39
CA LYS A 115 -12.50 -5.79 15.97
C LYS A 115 -13.66 -5.61 15.00
N TRP A 116 -13.78 -4.42 14.39
CA TRP A 116 -14.78 -4.14 13.36
C TRP A 116 -14.69 -5.12 12.18
N PHE A 117 -13.49 -5.45 11.72
CA PHE A 117 -13.31 -6.38 10.61
C PHE A 117 -13.85 -7.77 10.96
N GLN A 118 -13.55 -8.26 12.16
CA GLN A 118 -14.03 -9.56 12.64
C GLN A 118 -15.54 -9.59 12.83
N GLU A 119 -16.11 -8.58 13.49
CA GLU A 119 -17.56 -8.49 13.69
C GLU A 119 -18.31 -8.43 12.35
N LYS A 120 -17.73 -7.78 11.34
CA LYS A 120 -18.38 -7.58 10.05
C LYS A 120 -18.19 -8.74 9.07
N PHE A 121 -17.03 -9.39 9.07
CA PHE A 121 -16.65 -10.36 8.04
C PHE A 121 -16.20 -11.71 8.59
N GLY A 122 -15.93 -11.83 9.90
CA GLY A 122 -15.36 -13.02 10.52
C GLY A 122 -16.19 -14.28 10.27
N GLU A 123 -17.45 -14.29 10.74
CA GLU A 123 -18.36 -15.43 10.55
C GLU A 123 -18.55 -15.77 9.06
N TYR A 124 -18.71 -14.74 8.23
CA TYR A 124 -18.87 -14.90 6.79
C TYR A 124 -17.64 -15.56 6.13
N ILE A 125 -16.43 -15.17 6.54
CA ILE A 125 -15.18 -15.78 6.08
C ILE A 125 -15.11 -17.24 6.54
N THR A 126 -15.41 -17.52 7.80
CA THR A 126 -15.38 -18.88 8.36
C THR A 126 -16.33 -19.80 7.60
N ASP A 127 -17.57 -19.37 7.35
CA ASP A 127 -18.56 -20.13 6.57
C ASP A 127 -18.12 -20.31 5.11
N ALA A 128 -17.60 -19.25 4.48
CA ALA A 128 -17.10 -19.30 3.11
C ALA A 128 -15.94 -20.32 2.95
N LEU A 129 -15.01 -20.34 3.91
CA LEU A 129 -13.91 -21.31 3.91
C LEU A 129 -14.38 -22.72 4.20
N HIS A 130 -15.35 -22.90 5.11
CA HIS A 130 -15.93 -24.19 5.38
C HIS A 130 -16.58 -24.78 4.12
N LYS A 131 -17.41 -24.00 3.41
CA LYS A 131 -18.04 -24.39 2.14
C LYS A 131 -17.02 -24.75 1.05
N LEU A 132 -15.92 -23.99 0.99
CA LEU A 132 -14.82 -24.27 0.05
C LEU A 132 -14.06 -25.56 0.42
N LYS A 133 -13.98 -25.95 1.69
CA LYS A 133 -13.26 -27.16 2.13
C LYS A 133 -14.08 -28.43 1.95
N THR A 134 -15.35 -28.40 2.36
CA THR A 134 -16.20 -29.61 2.44
C THR A 134 -16.77 -30.03 1.10
N SER A 135 -16.43 -29.33 0.00
CA SER A 135 -17.00 -29.57 -1.32
C SER A 135 -18.54 -29.63 -1.25
N TRP A 136 -19.17 -28.64 -0.59
CA TRP A 136 -20.63 -28.60 -0.38
C TRP A 136 -21.43 -28.89 -1.67
N ASN A 137 -20.93 -28.41 -2.82
CA ASN A 137 -21.45 -28.80 -4.13
C ASN A 137 -20.28 -29.17 -5.07
N PRO A 138 -19.80 -30.43 -5.07
CA PRO A 138 -18.61 -30.82 -5.83
C PRO A 138 -18.81 -30.67 -7.34
N ARG A 139 -20.06 -30.86 -7.80
CA ARG A 139 -20.48 -30.78 -9.20
C ARG A 139 -20.59 -29.34 -9.70
N ARG A 140 -20.59 -28.34 -8.81
CA ARG A 140 -20.65 -26.91 -9.18
C ARG A 140 -19.55 -26.10 -8.47
N PRO A 141 -18.30 -26.19 -8.97
CA PRO A 141 -17.16 -25.48 -8.39
C PRO A 141 -17.35 -23.97 -8.19
N GLN A 142 -18.06 -23.31 -9.11
CA GLN A 142 -18.33 -21.88 -9.02
C GLN A 142 -19.17 -21.50 -7.82
N GLU A 143 -20.09 -22.36 -7.37
CA GLU A 143 -20.96 -22.10 -6.23
C GLU A 143 -20.15 -22.08 -4.93
N SER A 144 -19.20 -23.01 -4.78
CA SER A 144 -18.27 -23.06 -3.64
C SER A 144 -17.39 -21.80 -3.55
N TRP A 145 -17.13 -21.12 -4.67
CA TRP A 145 -16.33 -19.89 -4.71
C TRP A 145 -17.16 -18.59 -4.57
N GLN A 146 -18.47 -18.62 -4.86
CA GLN A 146 -19.31 -17.41 -4.82
C GLN A 146 -19.19 -16.62 -3.50
N PRO A 147 -19.15 -17.25 -2.31
CA PRO A 147 -19.04 -16.50 -1.07
C PRO A 147 -17.77 -15.63 -1.01
N LEU A 148 -16.62 -16.17 -1.43
CA LEU A 148 -15.35 -15.44 -1.45
C LEU A 148 -15.32 -14.36 -2.53
N LYS A 149 -15.97 -14.58 -3.68
CA LYS A 149 -16.17 -13.54 -4.69
C LYS A 149 -17.01 -12.37 -4.17
N GLN A 150 -18.07 -12.66 -3.41
CA GLN A 150 -18.89 -11.63 -2.77
C GLN A 150 -18.11 -10.86 -1.70
N LEU A 151 -17.29 -11.54 -0.89
CA LEU A 151 -16.37 -10.89 0.05
C LEU A 151 -15.43 -9.92 -0.68
N GLN A 152 -14.77 -10.40 -1.75
CA GLN A 152 -13.87 -9.58 -2.56
C GLN A 152 -14.58 -8.33 -3.08
N SER A 153 -15.81 -8.46 -3.60
CA SER A 153 -16.58 -7.33 -4.10
C SER A 153 -16.90 -6.30 -3.00
N ARG A 154 -17.33 -6.76 -1.82
CA ARG A 154 -17.62 -5.88 -0.67
C ARG A 154 -16.39 -5.12 -0.20
N LEU A 155 -15.24 -5.80 -0.11
CA LEU A 155 -13.96 -5.18 0.27
C LEU A 155 -13.49 -4.18 -0.80
N GLN A 156 -13.59 -4.55 -2.08
CA GLN A 156 -13.22 -3.69 -3.21
C GLN A 156 -14.05 -2.41 -3.26
N GLN A 157 -15.38 -2.53 -3.08
CA GLN A 157 -16.28 -1.37 -3.05
C GLN A 157 -15.91 -0.42 -1.91
N ARG A 158 -15.62 -0.94 -0.71
CA ARG A 158 -15.18 -0.13 0.42
C ARG A 158 -13.85 0.58 0.11
N ALA A 159 -12.88 -0.14 -0.45
CA ALA A 159 -11.55 0.39 -0.75
C ALA A 159 -11.53 1.50 -1.82
N GLN A 160 -12.60 1.65 -2.61
CA GLN A 160 -12.76 2.69 -3.63
C GLN A 160 -13.55 3.92 -3.14
N LYS A 161 -14.21 3.84 -1.98
CA LYS A 161 -14.95 4.98 -1.43
C LYS A 161 -14.00 6.11 -1.06
N ARG A 162 -14.44 7.36 -1.23
CA ARG A 162 -13.66 8.55 -0.83
C ARG A 162 -13.28 8.54 0.65
N SER A 163 -14.17 8.02 1.51
CA SER A 163 -13.92 7.84 2.93
C SER A 163 -12.80 6.84 3.24
N ALA A 164 -12.38 5.99 2.29
CA ALA A 164 -11.26 5.07 2.50
C ALA A 164 -9.89 5.75 2.34
N TYR A 165 -9.85 7.01 1.88
CA TYR A 165 -8.60 7.79 1.79
C TYR A 165 -8.27 8.55 3.08
N THR A 166 -9.11 8.43 4.10
CA THR A 166 -8.88 9.02 5.42
C THR A 166 -9.22 7.98 6.46
N ILE A 167 -8.32 7.75 7.41
CA ILE A 167 -8.52 6.84 8.53
C ILE A 167 -8.03 7.49 9.81
N HIS A 168 -8.66 7.16 10.93
CA HIS A 168 -8.26 7.71 12.21
C HIS A 168 -7.21 6.83 12.89
N MET A 169 -6.16 7.44 13.45
CA MET A 169 -5.11 6.74 14.19
C MET A 169 -5.71 5.95 15.36
N MET A 170 -6.67 6.54 16.08
CA MET A 170 -7.37 5.86 17.18
C MET A 170 -8.06 4.55 16.79
N ASP A 171 -8.45 4.40 15.51
CA ASP A 171 -9.10 3.17 15.04
C ASP A 171 -8.10 2.06 14.73
N ILE A 172 -6.88 2.42 14.29
CA ILE A 172 -5.87 1.46 13.78
C ILE A 172 -4.62 1.31 14.66
N SER A 173 -4.41 2.24 15.58
CA SER A 173 -3.36 2.22 16.60
C SER A 173 -3.73 3.18 17.75
N PRO A 174 -4.53 2.71 18.73
CA PRO A 174 -4.82 3.47 19.94
C PRO A 174 -3.54 3.87 20.71
N ALA A 175 -2.49 3.03 20.63
CA ALA A 175 -1.20 3.28 21.26
C ALA A 175 -0.52 4.54 20.68
N LEU A 176 -0.48 4.69 19.35
CA LEU A 176 0.08 5.88 18.72
C LEU A 176 -0.82 7.11 18.89
N ALA A 177 -2.14 6.94 18.86
CA ALA A 177 -3.09 8.02 19.11
C ALA A 177 -2.99 8.56 20.55
N GLY A 178 -2.68 7.69 21.51
CA GLY A 178 -2.49 8.03 22.91
C GLY A 178 -1.07 8.50 23.26
N LEU A 179 -0.13 8.46 22.32
CA LEU A 179 1.25 8.88 22.55
C LEU A 179 1.30 10.37 22.87
N LYS A 180 1.88 10.71 24.03
CA LYS A 180 2.07 12.09 24.49
C LYS A 180 3.47 12.26 25.05
N ASP A 181 4.11 13.38 24.69
CA ASP A 181 5.39 13.85 25.20
C ASP A 181 6.45 12.75 25.28
N SER A 182 6.63 12.02 24.17
CA SER A 182 7.56 10.90 24.11
C SER A 182 9.02 11.34 24.08
N LEU A 183 9.90 10.42 24.45
CA LEU A 183 11.36 10.56 24.37
C LEU A 183 11.88 10.19 22.97
N ILE A 184 11.00 9.83 22.03
CA ILE A 184 11.36 9.46 20.67
C ILE A 184 11.86 10.70 19.94
N ALA A 185 13.13 10.71 19.54
CA ALA A 185 13.67 11.75 18.68
C ALA A 185 12.92 11.79 17.32
N MET A 186 12.64 12.98 16.82
CA MET A 186 11.91 13.18 15.58
C MET A 186 12.66 12.56 14.38
N PRO A 187 12.06 11.63 13.62
CA PRO A 187 12.78 10.88 12.59
C PRO A 187 13.39 11.77 11.50
N GLY A 188 14.69 11.64 11.28
CA GLY A 188 15.39 12.34 10.20
C GLY A 188 15.48 13.87 10.37
N VAL A 189 15.26 14.38 11.58
CA VAL A 189 15.39 15.81 11.91
C VAL A 189 16.62 16.01 12.80
N THR A 190 17.48 16.95 12.41
CA THR A 190 18.62 17.40 13.21
C THR A 190 18.50 18.90 13.45
N SER A 191 18.48 19.31 14.72
CA SER A 191 18.40 20.72 15.08
C SER A 191 19.77 21.39 14.95
N ARG A 192 19.80 22.58 14.36
CA ARG A 192 21.02 23.41 14.25
C ARG A 192 21.51 23.92 15.60
N SER A 193 20.63 23.97 16.60
CA SER A 193 20.96 24.40 17.97
C SER A 193 21.54 23.28 18.84
N GLY A 194 21.54 22.03 18.36
CA GLY A 194 21.95 20.85 19.13
C GLY A 194 20.84 20.28 20.04
N THR A 195 19.69 20.96 20.19
CA THR A 195 18.55 20.44 20.95
C THR A 195 17.83 19.34 20.19
N ILE A 196 17.63 18.19 20.83
CA ILE A 196 16.87 17.08 20.23
C ILE A 196 15.38 17.43 20.24
N ILE A 197 14.76 17.38 19.07
CA ILE A 197 13.32 17.55 18.92
C ILE A 197 12.70 16.17 19.06
N THR A 198 11.74 16.01 19.97
CA THR A 198 11.07 14.73 20.22
C THR A 198 9.65 14.74 19.69
N VAL A 199 9.06 13.55 19.52
CA VAL A 199 7.66 13.38 19.14
C VAL A 199 6.79 13.66 20.37
N SER A 200 6.08 14.79 20.37
CA SER A 200 5.09 15.13 21.39
C SER A 200 3.77 14.38 21.16
N ALA A 201 3.30 14.24 19.92
CA ALA A 201 2.08 13.49 19.62
C ALA A 201 2.04 13.03 18.15
N VAL A 202 1.11 12.14 17.81
CA VAL A 202 0.81 11.74 16.43
C VAL A 202 -0.59 12.21 16.06
N ASP A 203 -0.73 12.82 14.89
CA ASP A 203 -2.02 13.33 14.42
C ASP A 203 -3.02 12.17 14.23
N ASN A 204 -4.26 12.39 14.65
CA ASN A 204 -5.29 11.37 14.55
C ASN A 204 -5.77 11.15 13.11
N ASN A 205 -5.60 12.10 12.18
CA ASN A 205 -6.08 12.00 10.82
C ASN A 205 -4.97 11.54 9.87
N ILE A 206 -5.12 10.32 9.33
CA ILE A 206 -4.17 9.73 8.39
C ILE A 206 -4.77 9.77 6.99
N ALA A 207 -4.05 10.41 6.06
CA ALA A 207 -4.45 10.41 4.65
C ALA A 207 -3.78 9.26 3.90
N ILE A 208 -4.55 8.44 3.18
CA ILE A 208 -4.04 7.36 2.34
C ILE A 208 -3.98 7.86 0.90
N LEU A 209 -2.80 7.84 0.29
CA LEU A 209 -2.65 8.36 -1.07
C LEU A 209 -3.30 7.41 -2.10
N PRO A 210 -4.00 7.93 -3.12
CA PRO A 210 -4.69 7.12 -4.13
C PRO A 210 -3.71 6.61 -5.20
N THR A 211 -2.68 5.88 -4.79
CA THR A 211 -1.70 5.23 -5.68
C THR A 211 -1.80 3.71 -5.56
N LYS A 212 -1.04 2.99 -6.39
CA LYS A 212 -0.99 1.51 -6.37
C LYS A 212 -0.59 0.97 -4.99
N THR A 213 0.37 1.62 -4.33
CA THR A 213 0.94 1.16 -3.06
C THR A 213 0.29 1.80 -1.83
N LYS A 214 -0.70 2.67 -2.03
CA LYS A 214 -1.52 3.30 -0.98
C LYS A 214 -0.72 3.74 0.27
N PRO A 215 0.38 4.49 0.12
CA PRO A 215 1.18 4.93 1.25
C PRO A 215 0.37 5.85 2.16
N LYS A 216 0.69 5.84 3.45
CA LYS A 216 -0.03 6.60 4.48
C LYS A 216 0.74 7.88 4.80
N LYS A 217 0.07 9.04 4.70
CA LYS A 217 0.61 10.33 5.12
C LYS A 217 0.37 10.48 6.62
N LEU A 218 1.45 10.45 7.39
CA LEU A 218 1.46 10.61 8.83
C LEU A 218 1.93 12.02 9.19
N VAL A 219 1.40 12.58 10.27
CA VAL A 219 1.81 13.88 10.80
C VAL A 219 2.18 13.67 12.27
N PHE A 220 3.37 14.12 12.66
CA PHE A 220 3.89 14.08 14.01
C PHE A 220 4.01 15.51 14.53
N HIS A 221 3.65 15.72 15.80
CA HIS A 221 3.84 16.97 16.51
C HIS A 221 5.20 16.93 17.20
N GLY A 222 6.05 17.91 16.94
CA GLY A 222 7.34 18.06 17.62
C GLY A 222 7.19 18.74 18.98
N SER A 223 8.14 18.47 19.88
CA SER A 223 8.28 19.19 21.16
C SER A 223 8.60 20.69 20.98
N ASP A 224 9.00 21.11 19.77
CA ASP A 224 9.18 22.50 19.36
C ASP A 224 7.89 23.17 18.86
N GLY A 225 6.75 22.45 18.90
CA GLY A 225 5.45 22.92 18.43
C GLY A 225 5.26 22.84 16.91
N GLN A 226 6.22 22.31 16.15
CA GLN A 226 6.12 22.20 14.70
C GLN A 226 5.48 20.88 14.25
N LEU A 227 4.91 20.89 13.04
CA LEU A 227 4.33 19.70 12.41
C LEU A 227 5.33 19.07 11.45
N TYR A 228 5.60 17.78 11.65
CA TYR A 228 6.48 16.99 10.82
C TYR A 228 5.66 15.94 10.06
N THR A 229 5.59 16.14 8.74
CA THR A 229 4.81 15.26 7.87
C THR A 229 5.71 14.24 7.21
N TYR A 230 5.27 12.98 7.19
CA TYR A 230 5.98 11.88 6.54
C TYR A 230 5.03 11.09 5.64
N LEU A 231 5.59 10.60 4.55
CA LEU A 231 5.00 9.54 3.75
C LEU A 231 5.52 8.20 4.29
N PHE A 232 4.65 7.46 4.96
CA PHE A 232 4.94 6.10 5.39
C PHE A 232 4.71 5.14 4.23
N LYS A 233 5.76 4.40 3.87
CA LYS A 233 5.73 3.35 2.87
C LYS A 233 5.96 2.01 3.53
N GLY A 234 4.98 1.12 3.39
CA GLY A 234 5.08 -0.26 3.83
C GLY A 234 5.22 -1.21 2.64
N LEU A 235 5.79 -2.38 2.90
CA LEU A 235 6.09 -3.43 1.92
C LEU A 235 7.12 -3.05 0.83
N GLU A 236 7.84 -1.93 1.01
CA GLU A 236 8.90 -1.43 0.12
C GLU A 236 10.22 -1.31 0.90
N ASP A 237 11.35 -1.63 0.24
CA ASP A 237 12.69 -1.40 0.78
C ASP A 237 13.15 0.02 0.43
N LEU A 238 13.44 0.85 1.44
CA LEU A 238 13.85 2.25 1.26
C LEU A 238 15.35 2.49 1.45
N HIS A 239 16.17 1.46 1.65
CA HIS A 239 17.60 1.65 1.86
C HIS A 239 18.27 2.28 0.63
N LEU A 240 17.84 1.92 -0.59
CA LEU A 240 18.38 2.54 -1.80
C LEU A 240 18.07 4.04 -1.84
N ASP A 241 16.82 4.43 -1.59
CA ASP A 241 16.39 5.84 -1.52
C ASP A 241 17.19 6.62 -0.46
N GLU A 242 17.41 6.03 0.71
CA GLU A 242 18.24 6.60 1.77
C GLU A 242 19.68 6.87 1.29
N ARG A 243 20.32 5.90 0.62
CA ARG A 243 21.69 6.07 0.09
C ARG A 243 21.75 7.15 -0.99
N ILE A 244 20.73 7.25 -1.83
CA ILE A 244 20.66 8.32 -2.85
C ILE A 244 20.56 9.69 -2.17
N MET A 245 19.72 9.84 -1.15
CA MET A 245 19.59 11.12 -0.42
C MET A 245 20.88 11.51 0.30
N GLN A 246 21.60 10.53 0.87
CA GLN A 246 22.92 10.74 1.46
C GLN A 246 23.95 11.19 0.41
N PHE A 247 23.98 10.54 -0.75
CA PHE A 247 24.85 10.93 -1.86
C PHE A 247 24.60 12.38 -2.29
N LEU A 248 23.33 12.79 -2.44
CA LEU A 248 22.98 14.17 -2.78
C LEU A 248 23.46 15.16 -1.72
N SER A 249 23.38 14.81 -0.43
CA SER A 249 23.90 15.64 0.66
C SER A 249 25.43 15.84 0.56
N ILE A 250 26.17 14.76 0.27
CA ILE A 250 27.63 14.82 0.08
C ILE A 250 27.96 15.67 -1.16
N ALA A 251 27.30 15.42 -2.30
CA ALA A 251 27.51 16.17 -3.52
C ALA A 251 27.27 17.68 -3.32
N ASN A 252 26.20 18.05 -2.61
CA ASN A 252 25.91 19.44 -2.25
C ASN A 252 27.01 20.07 -1.39
N THR A 253 27.60 19.30 -0.47
CA THR A 253 28.70 19.77 0.39
C THR A 253 29.98 19.98 -0.42
N MET A 254 30.26 19.11 -1.40
CA MET A 254 31.41 19.25 -2.30
C MET A 254 31.24 20.47 -3.23
N MET A 255 30.07 20.67 -3.81
CA MET A 255 29.79 21.81 -4.70
C MET A 255 29.86 23.16 -3.98
N GLN A 256 29.41 23.20 -2.72
CA GLN A 256 29.53 24.38 -1.84
C GLN A 256 30.98 24.81 -1.63
N ARG A 257 31.92 23.86 -1.56
CA ARG A 257 33.35 24.15 -1.35
C ARG A 257 34.06 24.62 -2.62
N SER A 258 33.55 24.26 -3.81
CA SER A 258 34.16 24.61 -5.09
C SER A 258 33.72 25.96 -5.66
N SER A 259 32.57 26.50 -5.22
CA SER A 259 32.08 27.81 -5.68
C SER A 259 32.73 28.94 -4.90
N SER A 260 33.80 29.55 -5.43
CA SER A 260 34.42 30.77 -4.88
C SER A 260 33.65 32.06 -5.23
N THR A 261 32.64 31.97 -6.09
CA THR A 261 31.86 33.10 -6.61
C THR A 261 30.42 33.04 -6.09
N SER A 262 29.99 34.15 -5.47
CA SER A 262 28.72 34.30 -4.73
C SER A 262 27.43 34.21 -5.57
N GLU A 263 27.48 33.91 -6.88
CA GLU A 263 26.37 34.27 -7.77
C GLU A 263 25.42 33.15 -8.20
N SER A 264 25.71 31.85 -7.99
CA SER A 264 24.65 30.83 -8.05
C SER A 264 25.14 29.48 -7.51
N MET A 265 24.79 29.17 -6.26
CA MET A 265 25.13 27.89 -5.67
C MET A 265 24.10 26.84 -6.10
N TYR A 266 24.41 26.08 -7.14
CA TYR A 266 23.60 24.93 -7.54
C TYR A 266 23.53 23.91 -6.38
N ARG A 267 22.32 23.61 -5.93
CA ARG A 267 22.06 22.65 -4.85
C ARG A 267 20.93 21.71 -5.24
N ALA A 268 21.21 20.42 -5.22
CA ALA A 268 20.18 19.40 -5.34
C ALA A 268 19.36 19.36 -4.05
N ARG A 269 18.05 19.63 -4.15
CA ARG A 269 17.15 19.45 -3.00
C ARG A 269 17.09 17.96 -2.65
N HIS A 270 17.27 17.65 -1.38
CA HIS A 270 17.15 16.30 -0.81
C HIS A 270 16.25 16.35 0.43
N TYR A 271 15.74 15.20 0.83
CA TYR A 271 14.85 15.02 1.97
C TYR A 271 15.27 13.81 2.78
N SER A 272 14.81 13.71 4.02
CA SER A 272 15.14 12.58 4.89
C SER A 272 14.35 11.34 4.50
N VAL A 273 15.06 10.20 4.48
CA VAL A 273 14.48 8.87 4.30
C VAL A 273 14.96 8.04 5.49
N ILE A 274 14.03 7.41 6.19
CA ILE A 274 14.27 6.66 7.42
C ILE A 274 13.78 5.23 7.22
N PRO A 275 14.66 4.29 6.82
CA PRO A 275 14.34 2.88 6.83
C PRO A 275 13.99 2.42 8.25
N LEU A 276 12.85 1.76 8.41
CA LEU A 276 12.40 1.18 9.69
C LEU A 276 12.62 -0.34 9.75
N GLY A 277 13.07 -0.93 8.65
CA GLY A 277 13.31 -2.36 8.49
C GLY A 277 13.50 -2.70 7.01
N PRO A 278 13.56 -3.99 6.64
CA PRO A 278 13.83 -4.42 5.27
C PRO A 278 12.68 -4.12 4.28
N ARG A 279 11.50 -3.76 4.79
CA ARG A 279 10.27 -3.61 3.98
C ARG A 279 9.39 -2.45 4.42
N SER A 280 9.93 -1.45 5.09
CA SER A 280 9.16 -0.28 5.48
C SER A 280 10.06 0.90 5.81
N GLY A 281 9.55 2.11 5.62
CA GLY A 281 10.20 3.30 6.14
C GLY A 281 9.39 4.56 5.94
N LEU A 282 9.96 5.66 6.43
CA LEU A 282 9.39 7.00 6.35
C LEU A 282 10.17 7.83 5.34
N ILE A 283 9.45 8.62 4.55
CA ILE A 283 10.02 9.63 3.67
C ILE A 283 9.48 10.98 4.13
N SER A 284 10.34 11.94 4.44
CA SER A 284 9.88 13.28 4.81
C SER A 284 9.08 13.89 3.67
N TRP A 285 7.93 14.47 4.02
CA TRP A 285 7.08 15.13 3.06
C TRP A 285 7.73 16.43 2.58
N VAL A 286 7.61 16.70 1.28
CA VAL A 286 8.12 17.91 0.66
C VAL A 286 6.94 18.74 0.19
N ASP A 287 6.75 19.90 0.79
CA ASP A 287 5.69 20.83 0.41
C ASP A 287 6.08 21.73 -0.76
N GLY A 288 5.08 22.34 -1.39
CA GLY A 288 5.27 23.30 -2.49
C GLY A 288 5.76 22.68 -3.80
N VAL A 289 5.67 21.35 -3.95
CA VAL A 289 6.05 20.65 -5.19
C VAL A 289 4.83 20.24 -6.01
N THR A 290 4.95 20.32 -7.33
CA THR A 290 3.96 19.81 -8.28
C THR A 290 4.60 18.73 -9.13
N PRO A 291 4.07 17.49 -9.15
CA PRO A 291 4.57 16.45 -10.04
C PRO A 291 4.45 16.89 -11.50
N LEU A 292 5.53 16.75 -12.28
CA LEU A 292 5.58 17.16 -13.69
C LEU A 292 4.46 16.51 -14.51
N PHE A 293 4.18 15.22 -14.28
CA PHE A 293 3.07 14.54 -14.94
C PHE A 293 1.70 15.15 -14.60
N GLY A 294 1.51 15.61 -13.37
CA GLY A 294 0.28 16.31 -12.95
C GLY A 294 0.14 17.67 -13.63
N LEU A 295 1.25 18.38 -13.84
CA LEU A 295 1.26 19.62 -14.63
C LEU A 295 0.88 19.34 -16.09
N TYR A 296 1.53 18.36 -16.72
CA TYR A 296 1.24 17.93 -18.10
C TYR A 296 -0.24 17.53 -18.27
N LYS A 297 -0.78 16.70 -17.38
CA LYS A 297 -2.17 16.25 -17.46
C LYS A 297 -3.17 17.42 -17.35
N ARG A 298 -2.91 18.38 -16.47
CA ARG A 298 -3.75 19.60 -16.35
C ARG A 298 -3.68 20.45 -17.61
N TRP A 299 -2.50 20.59 -18.22
CA TRP A 299 -2.37 21.28 -19.50
C TRP A 299 -3.17 20.55 -20.60
N GLN A 300 -3.01 19.25 -20.73
CA GLN A 300 -3.73 18.44 -21.73
C GLN A 300 -5.26 18.56 -21.59
N GLN A 301 -5.78 18.55 -20.36
CA GLN A 301 -7.21 18.74 -20.09
C GLN A 301 -7.74 20.12 -20.51
N ARG A 302 -6.90 21.17 -20.42
CA ARG A 302 -7.28 22.52 -20.90
C ARG A 302 -7.29 22.59 -22.42
N GLU A 303 -6.33 21.95 -23.07
CA GLU A 303 -6.30 21.84 -24.54
C GLU A 303 -7.54 21.11 -25.07
N THR A 304 -7.92 19.97 -24.47
CA THR A 304 -9.13 19.24 -24.92
C THR A 304 -10.42 20.03 -24.66
N ALA A 305 -10.51 20.74 -23.54
CA ALA A 305 -11.65 21.59 -23.23
C ALA A 305 -11.78 22.78 -24.19
N THR A 306 -10.67 23.42 -24.55
CA THR A 306 -10.66 24.55 -25.50
C THR A 306 -11.00 24.11 -26.92
N VAL A 307 -10.54 22.93 -27.36
CA VAL A 307 -10.96 22.34 -28.64
C VAL A 307 -12.45 22.02 -28.65
N SER A 308 -12.99 21.48 -27.55
CA SER A 308 -14.43 21.19 -27.43
C SER A 308 -15.30 22.45 -27.47
N LEU A 309 -14.83 23.55 -26.87
CA LEU A 309 -15.50 24.86 -26.92
C LEU A 309 -15.49 25.48 -28.32
N ARG A 310 -14.41 25.27 -29.09
CA ARG A 310 -14.31 25.74 -30.49
C ARG A 310 -15.16 24.89 -31.45
N GLY A 311 -15.31 23.59 -31.21
CA GLY A 311 -16.19 22.71 -31.98
C GLY A 311 -17.70 22.95 -31.76
N GLY A 312 -18.08 23.61 -30.65
CA GLY A 312 -19.47 23.99 -30.36
C GLY A 312 -19.92 25.32 -30.98
N GLN A 313 -19.02 26.12 -31.54
CA GLN A 313 -19.34 27.44 -32.12
C GLN A 313 -19.43 27.46 -33.65
N SER A 314 -19.27 26.32 -34.33
CA SER A 314 -19.45 26.22 -35.79
C SER A 314 -20.90 25.89 -36.19
N SER A 315 -21.86 26.68 -35.71
CA SER A 315 -23.21 26.74 -36.30
C SER A 315 -23.73 28.18 -36.41
N THR A 316 -22.84 29.12 -36.73
CA THR A 316 -23.24 30.38 -37.36
C THR A 316 -22.16 30.86 -38.32
N SER A 317 -22.58 31.04 -39.56
CA SER A 317 -21.89 31.53 -40.75
C SER A 317 -20.87 32.67 -40.52
N VAL A 318 -19.76 32.69 -41.29
CA VAL A 318 -19.48 33.68 -42.36
C VAL A 318 -18.14 33.34 -43.06
N GLN A 319 -18.14 33.58 -44.37
CA GLN A 319 -17.12 33.34 -45.40
C GLN A 319 -15.80 34.12 -45.21
N GLY A 320 -14.72 33.53 -45.75
CA GLY A 320 -13.71 34.22 -46.55
C GLY A 320 -12.50 34.85 -45.82
N GLY A 321 -11.29 34.40 -46.17
CA GLY A 321 -10.07 35.19 -45.97
C GLY A 321 -8.87 34.39 -45.46
N ASN A 322 -7.82 34.35 -46.28
CA ASN A 322 -6.51 33.72 -46.03
C ASN A 322 -5.90 34.01 -44.66
N GLY A 323 -5.39 32.94 -44.02
CA GLY A 323 -4.51 33.02 -42.86
C GLY A 323 -3.93 31.64 -42.54
N GLU A 324 -2.64 31.45 -42.82
CA GLU A 324 -1.86 30.28 -42.41
C GLU A 324 -2.06 29.95 -40.92
N PRO A 325 -2.30 28.69 -40.54
CA PRO A 325 -2.24 28.30 -39.14
C PRO A 325 -0.78 28.09 -38.68
N PRO A 326 -0.42 28.45 -37.44
CA PRO A 326 0.94 28.24 -36.93
C PRO A 326 1.22 26.74 -36.77
N ARG A 327 2.35 26.31 -37.35
CA ARG A 327 2.90 24.96 -37.23
C ARG A 327 3.18 24.64 -35.76
N THR A 328 2.29 23.89 -35.12
CA THR A 328 2.58 23.23 -33.86
C THR A 328 3.22 21.89 -34.19
N ALA A 329 4.53 21.75 -33.94
CA ALA A 329 5.27 20.52 -34.12
C ALA A 329 4.73 19.45 -33.17
N ILE A 330 3.91 18.55 -33.70
CA ILE A 330 3.51 17.32 -33.02
C ILE A 330 4.72 16.38 -33.07
N MET A 331 5.44 16.26 -31.96
CA MET A 331 6.43 15.22 -31.78
C MET A 331 5.68 13.91 -31.48
N THR A 332 5.33 13.17 -32.53
CA THR A 332 4.70 11.85 -32.45
C THR A 332 5.73 10.86 -31.91
N LEU A 333 5.70 10.61 -30.60
CA LEU A 333 6.42 9.48 -30.00
C LEU A 333 5.66 8.20 -30.32
N ASN A 334 6.15 7.54 -31.37
CA ASN A 334 5.74 6.22 -31.82
C ASN A 334 5.96 5.21 -30.67
N ARG A 335 4.87 4.71 -30.06
CA ARG A 335 4.92 3.56 -29.16
C ARG A 335 4.85 2.29 -29.99
N ASN A 336 6.00 1.67 -30.23
CA ASN A 336 6.10 0.27 -30.63
C ASN A 336 7.35 -0.35 -30.00
N LYS A 337 7.13 -1.07 -28.89
CA LYS A 337 7.70 -2.36 -28.47
C LYS A 337 7.70 -2.51 -26.96
#